data_AF-A0AAD5HNK1-F1
#
_entry.id   AF-A0AAD5HNK1-F1
#
_cell.length_a   1.000
_cell.length_b   1.000
_cell.length_c   1.000
_cell.angle_alpha   90.00
_cell.angle_beta   90.00
_cell.angle_gamma   90.00
#
_symmetry.space_group_name_H-M   'P 1'
#
loop_
_entity.id
_entity.type
_entity.pdbx_description
1 polymer ?
#
loop_
_entity_poly.entity_id
_entity_poly.type
_entity_poly.pdbx_seq_one_letter_code
_entity_poly.pdbx_strand_id
1 'polypeptide(L)' 'MANIYTGCYIDIALYSGLAPERESHAVAGSKSGSRKCIVATNIAEISVTIVYVVDNGQVK' A
#
# COMPACT_ATOMS: atom_id res chain seq x y z
N MET A 1 -22.79 0.27 18.49
CA MET A 1 -22.54 -0.15 17.08
C MET A 1 -21.06 -0.47 16.94
N ALA A 2 -20.68 -1.75 16.95
CA ALA A 2 -19.28 -2.16 16.77
C ALA A 2 -18.92 -2.02 15.29
N ASN A 3 -17.91 -1.20 15.00
CA ASN A 3 -17.51 -0.84 13.65
C ASN A 3 -16.76 -2.03 13.03
N ILE A 4 -17.38 -2.71 12.06
CA ILE A 4 -16.89 -3.97 11.46
C ILE A 4 -15.65 -3.79 10.57
N TYR A 5 -15.06 -2.59 10.52
CA TYR A 5 -13.87 -2.27 9.73
C TYR A 5 -12.55 -2.48 10.48
N THR A 6 -12.54 -3.18 11.61
CA THR A 6 -11.31 -3.59 12.30
C THR A 6 -10.63 -4.73 11.52
N GLY A 7 -9.80 -4.40 10.52
CA GLY A 7 -9.07 -5.39 9.70
C GLY A 7 -7.91 -4.80 8.87
N CYS A 8 -7.06 -5.67 8.31
CA CYS A 8 -6.16 -5.29 7.18
C CYS A 8 -6.88 -5.57 5.86
N TYR A 9 -6.64 -4.71 4.87
CA TYR A 9 -7.07 -4.92 3.49
C TYR A 9 -5.94 -4.58 2.54
N ILE A 10 -5.88 -5.29 1.40
CA ILE A 10 -5.01 -4.93 0.29
C ILE A 10 -5.76 -3.93 -0.57
N ASP A 11 -5.22 -2.73 -0.74
CA ASP A 11 -5.90 -1.64 -1.45
C ASP A 11 -5.63 -1.71 -2.96
N ILE A 12 -4.35 -1.66 -3.33
CA ILE A 12 -3.92 -1.58 -4.73
C ILE A 12 -2.49 -2.09 -4.88
N ALA A 13 -2.16 -2.58 -6.09
CA ALA A 13 -0.79 -2.92 -6.46
C ALA A 13 -0.07 -1.69 -7.04
N LEU A 14 1.13 -1.38 -6.55
CA LEU A 14 1.95 -0.25 -6.99
C LEU A 14 3.06 -0.71 -7.96
N TYR A 15 3.05 -0.18 -9.17
CA TYR A 15 4.00 -0.50 -10.25
C TYR A 15 4.11 0.69 -11.20
N SER A 16 5.21 0.78 -11.96
CA SER A 16 5.59 1.95 -12.78
C SER A 16 4.63 2.34 -13.91
N GLY A 17 3.68 1.47 -14.27
CA GLY A 17 2.66 1.74 -15.29
C GLY A 17 1.30 2.15 -14.70
N LEU A 18 1.23 2.42 -13.41
CA LEU A 18 0.01 2.82 -12.75
C LEU A 18 -0.26 4.31 -13.01
N ALA A 19 -1.54 4.66 -13.23
CA ALA A 19 -1.91 6.05 -13.45
C ALA A 19 -1.60 6.90 -12.19
N PRO A 20 -1.14 8.17 -12.33
CA PRO A 20 -0.71 9.00 -11.20
C PRO A 20 -1.76 9.18 -10.10
N GLU A 21 -3.04 9.25 -10.48
CA GLU A 21 -4.15 9.37 -9.52
C GLU A 21 -4.26 8.12 -8.64
N ARG A 22 -3.98 6.95 -9.22
CA ARG A 22 -4.02 5.67 -8.52
C ARG A 22 -2.76 5.44 -7.68
N GLU A 23 -1.60 5.91 -8.13
CA GLU A 23 -0.39 5.94 -7.30
C GLU A 23 -0.59 6.80 -6.06
N SER A 24 -1.13 8.01 -6.26
CA SER A 24 -1.49 8.93 -5.17
C SER A 24 -2.48 8.29 -4.19
N HIS A 25 -3.48 7.57 -4.71
CA HIS A 25 -4.40 6.81 -3.88
C HIS A 25 -3.70 5.67 -3.13
N ALA A 26 -2.76 4.96 -3.77
CA ALA A 26 -2.00 3.88 -3.15
C ALA A 26 -1.24 4.36 -1.92
N VAL A 27 -0.59 5.52 -1.99
CA VAL A 27 0.20 6.07 -0.88
C VAL A 27 -0.62 6.85 0.14
N ALA A 28 -1.91 7.11 -0.14
CA ALA A 28 -2.79 7.78 0.80
C ALA A 28 -3.02 6.93 2.07
N GLY A 29 -3.15 7.63 3.20
CA GLY A 29 -3.31 7.01 4.52
C GLY A 29 -4.51 6.08 4.64
N SER A 30 -4.42 5.11 5.55
CA SER A 30 -5.50 4.17 5.85
C SER A 30 -6.68 4.86 6.54
N LYS A 31 -7.88 4.30 6.37
CA LYS A 31 -9.04 4.67 7.19
C LYS A 31 -8.77 4.32 8.66
N SER A 32 -9.29 5.15 9.58
CA SER A 32 -9.15 4.93 11.02
C SER A 32 -9.67 3.54 11.42
N GLY A 33 -8.91 2.84 12.26
CA GLY A 33 -9.23 1.48 12.72
C GLY A 33 -8.90 0.35 11.74
N SER A 34 -8.31 0.65 10.57
CA SER A 34 -7.91 -0.33 9.57
C SER A 34 -6.42 -0.26 9.24
N ARG A 35 -5.83 -1.38 8.81
CA ARG A 35 -4.48 -1.42 8.24
C ARG A 35 -4.56 -1.52 6.73
N LYS A 36 -3.97 -0.55 6.05
CA LYS A 36 -3.82 -0.60 4.60
C LYS A 36 -2.52 -1.33 4.25
N CYS A 37 -2.65 -2.31 3.38
CA CYS A 37 -1.58 -3.17 2.91
C CYS A 37 -1.41 -2.90 1.40
N ILE A 38 -0.20 -2.57 0.94
CA ILE A 38 0.10 -2.28 -0.47
C ILE A 38 1.08 -3.34 -0.97
N VAL A 39 0.79 -3.94 -2.12
CA VAL A 39 1.73 -4.85 -2.80
C VAL A 39 2.45 -4.03 -3.86
N ALA A 40 3.77 -3.97 -3.79
CA ALA A 40 4.55 -3.13 -4.69
C ALA A 40 5.70 -3.89 -5.34
N THR A 41 6.15 -3.37 -6.47
CA THR A 41 7.48 -3.71 -7.03
C THR A 41 8.57 -2.89 -6.34
N ASN A 42 9.83 -3.04 -6.77
CA ASN A 42 10.97 -2.27 -6.26
C ASN A 42 10.82 -0.74 -6.39
N ILE A 43 9.82 -0.24 -7.13
CA ILE A 43 9.46 1.19 -7.12
C ILE A 43 9.20 1.74 -5.71
N ALA A 44 8.72 0.90 -4.79
CA ALA A 44 8.47 1.29 -3.41
C ALA A 44 9.73 1.47 -2.56
N GLU A 45 10.92 1.01 -3.01
CA GLU A 45 12.16 1.15 -2.24
C GLU A 45 12.64 2.61 -2.12
N ILE A 46 12.39 3.43 -3.15
CA ILE A 46 12.99 4.77 -3.26
C ILE A 46 11.93 5.86 -3.09
N SER A 47 10.70 5.62 -3.56
CA SER A 47 9.74 6.69 -3.83
C SER A 47 8.62 6.82 -2.81
N VAL A 48 8.55 5.94 -1.78
CA VAL A 48 7.40 5.86 -0.87
C VAL A 48 7.83 5.80 0.59
N THR A 49 7.19 6.60 1.44
CA THR A 49 7.36 6.52 2.90
C THR A 49 6.33 5.54 3.48
N ILE A 50 6.80 4.38 3.97
CA ILE A 50 5.95 3.30 4.51
C ILE A 50 6.40 2.96 5.94
N VAL A 51 5.46 2.67 6.84
CA VAL A 51 5.77 2.37 8.26
C VAL A 51 6.31 0.95 8.46
N TYR A 52 5.84 0.00 7.64
CA TYR A 52 6.24 -1.41 7.73
C TYR A 52 6.45 -1.98 6.32
N VAL A 53 7.49 -2.79 6.16
CA VAL A 53 7.88 -3.41 4.88
C VAL A 53 8.01 -4.92 5.09
N VAL A 54 7.45 -5.69 4.15
CA VAL A 54 7.71 -7.13 4.01
C VAL A 54 8.40 -7.31 2.67
N ASP A 55 9.69 -7.64 2.70
CA ASP A 55 10.51 -7.86 1.52
C ASP A 55 10.69 -9.37 1.28
N ASN A 56 10.47 -9.82 0.05
CA ASN A 56 10.67 -11.21 -0.36
C ASN A 56 12.06 -11.45 -0.99
N GLY A 57 12.87 -10.41 -1.15
CA GLY A 57 14.22 -10.47 -1.72
C GLY A 57 14.26 -10.77 -3.22
N GLN A 58 13.12 -10.74 -3.91
CA GLN A 58 13.05 -10.97 -5.36
C GLN A 58 12.90 -9.67 -6.11
N VAL A 59 13.77 -9.46 -7.10
CA VAL A 59 13.73 -8.32 -8.02
C VAL A 59 13.61 -8.85 -9.44
N LYS A 60 12.81 -8.18 -10.26
CA LYS A 60 12.67 -8.49 -11.68
C LYS A 60 13.82 -7.93 -12.50
#